data_AF-G5LIY0-F1
#
_entry.id   AF-G5LIY0-F1
#
_cell.length_a   1.000
_cell.length_b   1.000
_cell.length_c   1.000
_cell.angle_alpha   90.00
_cell.angle_beta   90.00
_cell.angle_gamma   90.00
#
_symmetry.space_group_name_H-M   'P 1'
#
loop_
_entity.id
_entity.type
_entity.pdbx_description
1 polymer ?
#
loop_
_entity_poly.entity_id
_entity_poly.type
_entity_poly.pdbx_seq_one_letter_code
_entity_poly.pdbx_strand_id
1 'polypeptide(L)'
;MFQHRMFALECADADPLTGKWTEKGQIKTPFDTFALDATTFYHQGKQWYLWAQKAPDIAGNSNIYLAELENPWTIKGEPVRLSKPEYDWECRGFWVNEGPAVVVHGDKLFISYSASATDENYCMGLLWINVNDDPRDPANWHKSPRPVFTTSYENRQYGPGHNSFTQTPEGEDVLVYHARNYTEIEGDPLYDPNRHTRLKRVRWDENGMPDFGVPPADTI
;
A
#
# COMPACT_ATOMS: atom_id res chain seq x y z
N MET A 1 -12.34 6.93 -17.71
CA MET A 1 -11.52 5.89 -17.04
C MET A 1 -10.10 6.41 -16.99
N PHE A 2 -9.50 6.50 -15.80
CA PHE A 2 -8.11 6.96 -15.67
C PHE A 2 -7.15 5.98 -16.33
N GLN A 3 -6.16 6.51 -17.06
CA GLN A 3 -5.15 5.71 -17.76
C GLN A 3 -3.78 5.84 -17.08
N HIS A 4 -3.73 5.71 -15.76
CA HIS A 4 -2.46 5.76 -15.03
C HIS A 4 -1.51 4.62 -15.44
N ARG A 5 -0.22 4.94 -15.43
CA ARG A 5 0.91 4.02 -15.53
C ARG A 5 1.95 4.42 -14.48
N MET A 6 2.86 3.51 -14.18
CA MET A 6 3.94 3.75 -13.23
C MET A 6 5.15 4.35 -13.94
N PHE A 7 5.80 5.34 -13.32
CA PHE A 7 6.98 6.03 -13.84
C PHE A 7 8.04 6.14 -12.73
N ALA A 8 9.29 6.36 -13.12
CA ALA A 8 10.39 6.63 -12.19
C ALA A 8 11.16 7.90 -12.58
N LEU A 9 11.60 8.62 -11.54
CA LEU A 9 12.59 9.68 -11.63
C LEU A 9 13.84 9.25 -10.83
N GLU A 10 15.01 9.62 -11.31
CA GLU A 10 16.30 9.34 -10.67
C GLU A 10 17.01 10.66 -10.33
N CYS A 11 17.49 10.79 -9.08
CA CYS A 11 18.39 11.85 -8.64
C CYS A 11 19.68 11.22 -8.14
N ALA A 12 20.80 11.51 -8.80
CA ALA A 12 22.12 11.00 -8.42
C ALA A 12 22.84 11.93 -7.41
N ASP A 13 22.32 13.14 -7.20
CA ASP A 13 22.88 14.11 -6.26
C ASP A 13 22.52 13.74 -4.81
N ALA A 14 23.37 14.11 -3.86
CA ALA A 14 23.21 13.75 -2.45
C ALA A 14 21.99 14.41 -1.77
N ASP A 15 21.59 15.60 -2.25
CA ASP A 15 20.41 16.33 -1.76
C ASP A 15 19.29 16.27 -2.81
N PRO A 16 18.22 15.48 -2.58
CA PRO A 16 17.13 15.36 -3.54
C PRO A 16 16.28 16.63 -3.68
N LEU A 17 16.39 17.61 -2.76
CA LEU A 17 15.63 18.86 -2.81
C LEU A 17 16.20 19.87 -3.80
N THR A 18 17.52 19.82 -4.05
CA THR A 18 18.24 20.72 -4.94
C THR A 18 18.85 20.02 -6.15
N GLY A 19 18.87 18.68 -6.12
CA GLY A 19 19.46 17.84 -7.15
C GLY A 19 18.70 17.82 -8.48
N LYS A 20 19.37 17.30 -9.51
CA LYS A 20 18.80 17.16 -10.85
C LYS A 20 18.10 15.81 -11.02
N TRP A 21 16.81 15.87 -11.34
CA TRP A 21 15.99 14.70 -11.62
C TRP A 21 15.99 14.32 -13.11
N THR A 22 16.15 13.04 -13.39
CA THR A 22 16.09 12.47 -14.74
C THR A 22 14.94 11.48 -14.85
N GLU A 23 14.07 11.66 -15.84
CA GLU A 23 13.01 10.70 -16.13
C GLU A 23 13.58 9.38 -16.66
N LYS A 24 13.15 8.27 -16.07
CA LYS A 24 13.48 6.91 -16.54
C LYS A 24 12.37 6.30 -17.40
N GLY A 25 11.28 7.05 -17.57
CA GLY A 25 10.11 6.64 -18.34
C GLY A 25 9.19 5.69 -17.59
N GLN A 26 8.29 5.07 -18.35
CA GLN A 26 7.28 4.17 -17.81
C GLN A 26 7.90 2.81 -17.43
N ILE A 27 7.57 2.32 -16.25
CA ILE A 27 7.89 0.97 -15.82
C ILE A 27 6.89 0.03 -16.51
N LYS A 28 7.39 -0.76 -17.47
CA LYS A 28 6.56 -1.64 -18.29
C LYS A 28 6.23 -2.92 -17.54
N THR A 29 4.97 -3.36 -17.67
CA THR A 29 4.46 -4.63 -17.17
C THR A 29 3.87 -5.43 -18.35
N PRO A 30 3.54 -6.72 -18.19
CA PRO A 30 2.94 -7.51 -19.28
C PRO A 30 1.60 -6.95 -19.79
N PHE A 31 0.88 -6.18 -18.98
CA PHE A 31 -0.41 -5.59 -19.34
C PHE A 31 -0.29 -4.06 -19.46
N ASP A 32 -0.72 -3.48 -20.57
CA ASP A 32 -0.82 -2.02 -20.70
C ASP A 32 -2.18 -1.53 -20.17
N THR A 33 -2.35 -1.61 -18.85
CA THR A 33 -3.58 -1.29 -18.12
C THR A 33 -3.35 -0.25 -17.02
N PHE A 34 -4.42 0.17 -16.35
CA PHE A 34 -4.33 1.04 -15.17
C PHE A 34 -3.38 0.45 -14.12
N ALA A 35 -2.30 1.17 -13.81
CA ALA A 35 -1.29 0.78 -12.84
C ALA A 35 -0.77 2.00 -12.06
N LEU A 36 -0.58 1.86 -10.76
CA LEU A 36 -0.25 2.92 -9.82
C LEU A 36 0.35 2.36 -8.52
N ASP A 37 0.66 3.27 -7.58
CA ASP A 37 1.00 2.98 -6.19
C ASP A 37 2.17 2.02 -6.04
N ALA A 38 3.19 2.21 -6.87
CA ALA A 38 4.40 1.43 -6.79
C ALA A 38 5.21 1.76 -5.53
N THR A 39 5.67 0.72 -4.86
CA THR A 39 6.68 0.77 -3.80
C THR A 39 7.77 -0.27 -4.08
N THR A 40 8.91 -0.14 -3.40
CA THR A 40 10.03 -1.08 -3.52
C THR A 40 10.64 -1.37 -2.15
N PHE A 41 11.17 -2.58 -1.98
CA PHE A 41 11.81 -3.02 -0.76
C PHE A 41 12.92 -4.03 -1.07
N TYR A 42 13.89 -4.14 -0.17
CA TYR A 42 14.93 -5.17 -0.25
C TYR A 42 14.58 -6.36 0.62
N HIS A 43 14.66 -7.57 0.07
CA HIS A 43 14.40 -8.81 0.79
C HIS A 43 15.13 -9.98 0.12
N GLN A 44 15.72 -10.87 0.93
CA GLN A 44 16.50 -12.04 0.45
C GLN A 44 17.58 -11.68 -0.60
N GLY A 45 18.28 -10.56 -0.38
CA GLY A 45 19.37 -10.09 -1.27
C GLY A 45 18.90 -9.54 -2.62
N LYS A 46 17.60 -9.33 -2.79
CA LYS A 46 16.98 -8.82 -4.03
C LYS A 46 16.19 -7.54 -3.75
N GLN A 47 16.05 -6.70 -4.78
CA GLN A 47 15.11 -5.58 -4.75
C GLN A 47 13.80 -6.02 -5.39
N TRP A 48 12.69 -5.81 -4.68
CA TRP A 48 11.35 -6.17 -5.11
C TRP A 48 10.55 -4.92 -5.45
N TYR A 49 9.65 -5.06 -6.41
CA TYR A 49 8.70 -4.06 -6.86
C TYR A 49 7.29 -4.54 -6.56
N LEU A 50 6.50 -3.71 -5.89
CA LEU A 50 5.16 -4.04 -5.41
C LEU A 50 4.23 -2.90 -5.82
N TRP A 51 3.11 -3.22 -6.47
CA TRP A 51 2.24 -2.19 -7.03
C TRP A 51 0.78 -2.64 -7.17
N ALA A 52 -0.08 -1.69 -7.52
CA ALA A 52 -1.48 -1.93 -7.82
C ALA A 52 -1.74 -1.88 -9.34
N GLN A 53 -2.44 -2.89 -9.89
CA GLN A 53 -2.76 -2.91 -11.33
C GLN A 53 -4.06 -3.64 -11.67
N LYS A 54 -4.76 -3.13 -12.69
CA LYS A 54 -5.91 -3.79 -13.31
C LYS A 54 -5.46 -4.99 -14.15
N ALA A 55 -5.91 -6.19 -13.78
CA ALA A 55 -5.84 -7.34 -14.69
C ALA A 55 -7.02 -7.31 -15.67
N PRO A 56 -6.82 -7.61 -16.97
CA PRO A 56 -7.91 -7.66 -17.96
C PRO A 56 -9.01 -8.68 -17.63
N ASP A 57 -8.63 -9.81 -17.02
CA ASP A 57 -9.45 -10.99 -16.79
C ASP A 57 -9.97 -11.13 -15.34
N ILE A 58 -9.58 -10.22 -14.45
CA ILE A 58 -10.01 -10.20 -13.04
C ILE A 58 -11.00 -9.05 -12.83
N ALA A 59 -12.15 -9.34 -12.23
CA ALA A 59 -13.15 -8.33 -11.86
C ALA A 59 -12.57 -7.28 -10.88
N GLY A 60 -13.12 -6.07 -10.92
CA GLY A 60 -12.70 -4.96 -10.08
C GLY A 60 -11.68 -4.01 -10.71
N ASN A 61 -11.11 -3.12 -9.91
CA ASN A 61 -10.34 -1.97 -10.36
C ASN A 61 -8.84 -2.25 -10.38
N SER A 62 -8.31 -2.87 -9.32
CA SER A 62 -6.87 -3.12 -9.14
C SER A 62 -6.62 -4.30 -8.20
N ASN A 63 -5.44 -4.90 -8.34
CA ASN A 63 -4.93 -6.03 -7.57
C ASN A 63 -3.48 -5.71 -7.16
N ILE A 64 -2.96 -6.38 -6.13
CA ILE A 64 -1.55 -6.22 -5.70
C ILE A 64 -0.66 -7.23 -6.44
N TYR A 65 0.42 -6.74 -7.04
CA TYR A 65 1.41 -7.54 -7.78
C TYR A 65 2.82 -7.31 -7.25
N LEU A 66 3.64 -8.36 -7.32
CA LEU A 66 5.03 -8.39 -6.92
C LEU A 66 5.92 -8.86 -8.09
N ALA A 67 7.07 -8.22 -8.29
CA ALA A 67 8.12 -8.66 -9.20
C ALA A 67 9.51 -8.34 -8.63
N GLU A 68 10.54 -9.08 -9.04
CA GLU A 68 11.93 -8.69 -8.79
C GLU A 68 12.28 -7.50 -9.70
N LEU A 69 13.20 -6.63 -9.30
CA LEU A 69 13.76 -5.57 -10.16
C LEU A 69 15.07 -6.03 -10.79
N GLU A 70 15.22 -5.80 -12.10
CA GLU A 70 16.50 -5.87 -12.82
C GLU A 70 17.37 -4.66 -12.46
N ASN A 71 16.72 -3.49 -12.36
CA ASN A 71 17.26 -2.20 -11.92
C ASN A 71 16.08 -1.38 -11.33
N PRO A 72 16.32 -0.22 -10.69
CA PRO A 72 15.28 0.53 -9.96
C PRO A 72 14.05 0.98 -10.80
N TRP A 73 14.04 0.83 -12.12
CA TRP A 73 12.95 1.20 -13.01
C TRP A 73 12.60 0.11 -14.06
N THR A 74 13.04 -1.14 -13.86
CA THR A 74 12.72 -2.26 -14.76
C THR A 74 12.45 -3.53 -13.97
N ILE A 75 11.24 -4.08 -14.12
CA ILE A 75 10.89 -5.37 -13.52
C ILE A 75 11.58 -6.52 -14.25
N LYS A 76 11.84 -7.59 -13.52
CA LYS A 76 12.49 -8.80 -13.98
C LYS A 76 11.55 -10.00 -13.88
N GLY A 77 11.37 -10.68 -15.00
CA GLY A 77 10.49 -11.84 -15.11
C GLY A 77 9.00 -11.50 -14.98
N GLU A 78 8.20 -12.54 -14.82
CA GLU A 78 6.74 -12.39 -14.71
C GLU A 78 6.32 -11.91 -13.32
N PRO A 79 5.43 -10.89 -13.24
CA PRO A 79 4.74 -10.49 -12.03
C PRO A 79 3.91 -11.62 -11.41
N VAL A 80 3.83 -11.61 -10.08
CA VAL A 80 2.99 -12.52 -9.30
C VAL A 80 1.88 -11.70 -8.63
N ARG A 81 0.63 -12.11 -8.78
CA ARG A 81 -0.49 -11.47 -8.07
C ARG A 81 -0.58 -12.00 -6.63
N LEU A 82 -0.45 -11.12 -5.65
CA LEU A 82 -0.52 -11.48 -4.23
C LEU A 82 -1.94 -11.35 -3.67
N SER A 83 -2.71 -10.35 -4.11
CA SER A 83 -4.08 -10.14 -3.63
C SER A 83 -4.98 -9.55 -4.70
N LYS A 84 -6.26 -9.91 -4.65
CA LYS A 84 -7.36 -9.25 -5.37
C LYS A 84 -8.45 -8.85 -4.37
N PRO A 85 -9.26 -7.81 -4.65
CA PRO A 85 -10.44 -7.50 -3.85
C PRO A 85 -11.45 -8.65 -3.96
N GLU A 86 -11.86 -9.20 -2.82
CA GLU A 86 -12.79 -10.32 -2.77
C GLU A 86 -13.66 -10.37 -1.51
N TYR A 87 -13.21 -9.76 -0.40
CA TYR A 87 -14.05 -9.61 0.79
C TYR A 87 -14.99 -8.41 0.65
N ASP A 88 -16.15 -8.47 1.31
CA ASP A 88 -17.15 -7.39 1.25
C ASP A 88 -16.58 -6.01 1.64
N TRP A 89 -15.63 -5.98 2.58
CA TRP A 89 -14.96 -4.75 3.02
C TRP A 89 -13.93 -4.21 2.01
N GLU A 90 -13.53 -5.00 1.01
CA GLU A 90 -12.64 -4.59 -0.08
C GLU A 90 -13.39 -4.05 -1.31
N CYS A 91 -14.71 -4.22 -1.32
CA CYS A 91 -15.57 -4.05 -2.50
C CYS A 91 -16.66 -2.98 -2.31
N ARG A 92 -16.52 -2.08 -1.32
CA ARG A 92 -17.49 -1.01 -1.06
C ARG A 92 -17.23 0.18 -1.98
N GLY A 93 -18.22 0.54 -2.78
CA GLY A 93 -18.09 1.55 -3.84
C GLY A 93 -17.31 1.02 -5.05
N PHE A 94 -16.04 0.68 -4.86
CA PHE A 94 -15.18 0.08 -5.87
C PHE A 94 -14.49 -1.18 -5.32
N TRP A 95 -14.09 -2.06 -6.23
CA TRP A 95 -13.41 -3.32 -5.89
C TRP A 95 -11.92 -3.07 -6.04
N VAL A 96 -11.25 -2.72 -4.95
CA VAL A 96 -9.90 -2.15 -4.98
C VAL A 96 -8.99 -2.90 -4.03
N ASN A 97 -7.79 -3.25 -4.48
CA ASN A 97 -6.61 -3.37 -3.63
C ASN A 97 -5.52 -2.45 -4.21
N GLU A 98 -5.08 -1.46 -3.46
CA GLU A 98 -4.09 -0.45 -3.89
C GLU A 98 -3.19 0.01 -2.74
N GLY A 99 -2.33 1.02 -2.96
CA GLY A 99 -1.47 1.61 -1.91
C GLY A 99 -0.67 0.60 -1.07
N PRO A 100 0.08 -0.36 -1.66
CA PRO A 100 0.82 -1.34 -0.89
C PRO A 100 2.00 -0.70 -0.14
N ALA A 101 2.26 -1.16 1.09
CA ALA A 101 3.40 -0.77 1.90
C ALA A 101 3.97 -1.95 2.67
N VAL A 102 5.29 -1.94 2.91
CA VAL A 102 6.02 -3.10 3.46
C VAL A 102 6.66 -2.76 4.81
N VAL A 103 6.53 -3.67 5.77
CA VAL A 103 7.28 -3.65 7.04
C VAL A 103 7.73 -5.07 7.39
N VAL A 104 8.93 -5.21 7.95
CA VAL A 104 9.48 -6.49 8.39
C VAL A 104 9.61 -6.44 9.90
N HIS A 105 9.11 -7.47 10.59
CA HIS A 105 9.22 -7.59 12.04
C HIS A 105 9.37 -9.05 12.45
N GLY A 106 10.38 -9.34 13.27
CA GLY A 106 10.72 -10.70 13.67
C GLY A 106 11.03 -11.59 12.46
N ASP A 107 10.28 -12.67 12.33
CA ASP A 107 10.40 -13.68 11.27
C ASP A 107 9.38 -13.48 10.14
N LYS A 108 8.68 -12.34 10.09
CA LYS A 108 7.63 -12.06 9.11
C LYS A 108 7.88 -10.79 8.31
N LEU A 109 7.49 -10.86 7.04
CA LEU A 109 7.34 -9.70 6.17
C LEU A 109 5.85 -9.45 5.98
N PHE A 110 5.44 -8.20 6.18
CA PHE A 110 4.06 -7.75 6.08
C PHE A 110 3.90 -6.80 4.89
N ILE A 111 2.83 -6.99 4.14
CA ILE A 111 2.36 -6.04 3.12
C ILE A 111 1.00 -5.53 3.56
N SER A 112 0.91 -4.28 4.02
CA SER A 112 -0.39 -3.61 4.10
C SER A 112 -0.79 -3.11 2.71
N TYR A 113 -2.08 -3.01 2.47
CA TYR A 113 -2.65 -2.42 1.26
C TYR A 113 -3.99 -1.77 1.62
N SER A 114 -4.51 -0.89 0.78
CA SER A 114 -5.80 -0.24 0.99
C SER A 114 -6.88 -0.80 0.07
N ALA A 115 -8.13 -0.74 0.50
CA ALA A 115 -9.26 -1.33 -0.22
C ALA A 115 -10.52 -0.47 -0.15
N SER A 116 -11.51 -0.80 -1.00
CA SER A 116 -12.74 -0.02 -1.21
C SER A 116 -12.51 1.38 -1.80
N ALA A 117 -13.58 2.15 -1.97
CA ALA A 117 -13.51 3.55 -2.41
C ALA A 117 -12.78 4.46 -1.40
N THR A 118 -12.22 5.57 -1.87
CA THR A 118 -11.49 6.57 -1.07
C THR A 118 -12.42 7.51 -0.26
N ASP A 119 -13.56 6.99 0.19
CA ASP A 119 -14.53 7.61 1.10
C ASP A 119 -14.40 7.01 2.52
N GLU A 120 -15.42 7.07 3.39
CA GLU A 120 -15.33 6.48 4.73
C GLU A 120 -15.16 4.95 4.76
N ASN A 121 -15.34 4.26 3.63
CA ASN A 121 -15.15 2.81 3.52
C ASN A 121 -13.67 2.43 3.33
N TYR A 122 -12.81 3.39 2.99
CA TYR A 122 -11.40 3.12 2.78
C TYR A 122 -10.77 2.54 4.06
N CYS A 123 -10.03 1.45 3.90
CA CYS A 123 -9.43 0.74 5.01
C CYS A 123 -8.22 -0.07 4.57
N MET A 124 -7.41 -0.52 5.53
CA MET A 124 -6.21 -1.30 5.27
C MET A 124 -6.48 -2.81 5.44
N GLY A 125 -6.06 -3.59 4.45
CA GLY A 125 -5.83 -5.02 4.55
C GLY A 125 -4.38 -5.34 4.89
N LEU A 126 -4.10 -6.63 5.08
CA LEU A 126 -2.76 -7.13 5.42
C LEU A 126 -2.51 -8.49 4.75
N LEU A 127 -1.37 -8.60 4.09
CA LEU A 127 -0.76 -9.87 3.70
C LEU A 127 0.49 -10.11 4.56
N TRP A 128 0.82 -11.36 4.83
CA TRP A 128 2.08 -11.71 5.48
C TRP A 128 2.65 -13.03 4.99
N ILE A 129 3.97 -13.16 5.12
CA ILE A 129 4.77 -14.33 4.75
C ILE A 129 5.91 -14.50 5.76
N ASN A 130 6.40 -15.73 5.97
CA ASN A 130 7.64 -15.91 6.73
C ASN A 130 8.84 -15.42 5.90
N VAL A 131 9.81 -14.76 6.52
CA VAL A 131 10.95 -14.12 5.81
C VAL A 131 11.86 -15.09 5.04
N ASN A 132 11.73 -16.39 5.27
CA ASN A 132 12.52 -17.43 4.60
C ASN A 132 11.77 -18.13 3.46
N ASP A 133 10.46 -17.92 3.34
CA ASP A 133 9.64 -18.53 2.28
C ASP A 133 9.82 -17.76 0.96
N ASP A 134 9.54 -18.39 -0.18
CA ASP A 134 9.66 -17.75 -1.49
C ASP A 134 8.51 -16.74 -1.68
N PRO A 135 8.79 -15.42 -1.78
CA PRO A 135 7.75 -14.42 -1.95
C PRO A 135 7.08 -14.47 -3.33
N ARG A 136 7.64 -15.22 -4.30
CA ARG A 136 7.02 -15.43 -5.62
C ARG A 136 5.94 -16.50 -5.62
N ASP A 137 5.82 -17.30 -4.57
CA ASP A 137 4.76 -18.30 -4.46
C ASP A 137 3.57 -17.71 -3.67
N PRO A 138 2.43 -17.41 -4.31
CA PRO A 138 1.25 -16.88 -3.63
C PRO A 138 0.74 -17.78 -2.49
N ALA A 139 1.03 -19.09 -2.52
CA ALA A 139 0.59 -20.02 -1.48
C ALA A 139 1.30 -19.79 -0.14
N ASN A 140 2.48 -19.14 -0.14
CA ASN A 140 3.19 -18.76 1.08
C ASN A 140 2.62 -17.49 1.73
N TRP A 141 1.78 -16.75 1.02
CA TRP A 141 1.16 -15.53 1.53
C TRP A 141 -0.17 -15.83 2.20
N HIS A 142 -0.32 -15.27 3.39
CA HIS A 142 -1.59 -15.24 4.10
C HIS A 142 -2.25 -13.88 3.92
N LYS A 143 -3.58 -13.86 3.78
CA LYS A 143 -4.38 -12.64 3.69
C LYS A 143 -5.31 -12.53 4.88
N SER A 144 -5.33 -11.37 5.53
CA SER A 144 -6.24 -11.11 6.64
C SER A 144 -7.70 -11.15 6.14
N PRO A 145 -8.60 -11.92 6.79
CA PRO A 145 -10.01 -11.96 6.41
C PRO A 145 -10.79 -10.70 6.82
N ARG A 146 -10.17 -9.82 7.61
CA ARG A 146 -10.76 -8.57 8.14
C ARG A 146 -9.80 -7.40 7.92
N PRO A 147 -10.30 -6.16 7.79
CA PRO A 147 -9.43 -4.99 7.75
C PRO A 147 -8.65 -4.88 9.06
N VAL A 148 -7.39 -4.46 8.96
CA VAL A 148 -6.47 -4.29 10.10
C VAL A 148 -6.41 -2.85 10.59
N PHE A 149 -6.94 -1.91 9.80
CA PHE A 149 -7.08 -0.50 10.18
C PHE A 149 -8.26 0.11 9.40
N THR A 150 -9.21 0.73 10.09
CA THR A 150 -10.47 1.20 9.48
C THR A 150 -10.97 2.46 10.18
N THR A 151 -12.03 3.03 9.63
CA THR A 151 -12.75 4.19 10.17
C THR A 151 -13.04 4.04 11.66
N SER A 152 -12.74 5.09 12.43
CA SER A 152 -13.16 5.25 13.81
C SER A 152 -14.17 6.38 13.90
N TYR A 153 -15.46 6.02 14.02
CA TYR A 153 -16.54 6.99 14.21
C TYR A 153 -16.39 7.76 15.53
N GLU A 154 -15.95 7.07 16.59
CA GLU A 154 -15.69 7.66 17.91
C GLU A 154 -14.62 8.77 17.83
N ASN A 155 -13.54 8.52 17.09
CA ASN A 155 -12.44 9.48 16.95
C ASN A 155 -12.64 10.47 15.79
N ARG A 156 -13.76 10.36 15.06
CA ARG A 156 -14.07 11.12 13.85
C ARG A 156 -12.96 11.04 12.81
N GLN A 157 -12.51 9.82 12.52
CA GLN A 157 -11.47 9.55 11.53
C GLN A 157 -11.99 8.55 10.53
N TYR A 158 -12.11 8.99 9.28
CA TYR A 158 -12.86 8.29 8.24
C TYR A 158 -11.94 7.96 7.06
N GLY A 159 -12.06 6.73 6.57
CA GLY A 159 -11.33 6.25 5.40
C GLY A 159 -9.80 6.21 5.57
N PRO A 160 -9.23 5.65 6.66
CA PRO A 160 -7.79 5.62 6.80
C PRO A 160 -7.13 4.64 5.81
N GLY A 161 -6.10 5.10 5.10
CA GLY A 161 -5.38 4.21 4.18
C GLY A 161 -4.21 4.86 3.45
N HIS A 162 -3.82 4.22 2.35
CA HIS A 162 -2.63 4.43 1.53
C HIS A 162 -1.43 4.75 2.42
N ASN A 163 -1.10 3.80 3.29
CA ASN A 163 -0.12 4.01 4.32
C ASN A 163 1.32 3.87 3.79
N SER A 164 2.26 4.29 4.60
CA SER A 164 3.65 3.89 4.54
C SER A 164 4.17 3.60 5.94
N PHE A 165 5.41 3.12 6.03
CA PHE A 165 6.09 2.86 7.29
C PHE A 165 7.39 3.65 7.34
N THR A 166 7.69 4.17 8.52
CA THR A 166 8.98 4.79 8.86
C THR A 166 9.34 4.39 10.29
N GLN A 167 10.46 4.89 10.81
CA GLN A 167 10.89 4.62 12.17
C GLN A 167 11.18 5.91 12.93
N THR A 168 11.00 5.88 14.26
CA THR A 168 11.54 6.92 15.13
C THR A 168 13.07 6.84 15.17
N PRO A 169 13.77 7.86 15.69
CA PRO A 169 15.23 7.78 15.90
C PRO A 169 15.66 6.60 16.78
N GLU A 170 14.78 6.13 17.66
CA GLU A 170 15.00 4.99 18.56
C GLU A 170 14.70 3.63 17.89
N GLY A 171 14.19 3.62 16.65
CA GLY A 171 13.89 2.41 15.89
C GLY A 171 12.48 1.85 16.09
N GLU A 172 11.54 2.61 16.67
CA GLU A 172 10.15 2.18 16.78
C GLU A 172 9.43 2.38 15.44
N ASP A 173 8.70 1.35 14.97
CA ASP A 173 7.94 1.46 13.71
C ASP A 173 6.77 2.45 13.85
N VAL A 174 6.61 3.28 12.82
CA VAL A 174 5.59 4.33 12.71
C VAL A 174 4.76 4.09 11.47
N LEU A 175 3.45 4.02 11.64
CA LEU A 175 2.47 4.04 10.58
C LEU A 175 2.23 5.49 10.16
N VAL A 176 2.46 5.79 8.88
CA VAL A 176 2.08 7.05 8.23
C VAL A 176 0.90 6.75 7.32
N TYR A 177 -0.19 7.50 7.40
CA TYR A 177 -1.40 7.23 6.62
C TYR A 177 -2.19 8.52 6.39
N HIS A 178 -3.18 8.51 5.49
CA HIS A 178 -4.14 9.62 5.39
C HIS A 178 -5.51 9.22 5.92
N ALA A 179 -6.30 10.18 6.41
CA ALA A 179 -7.72 10.02 6.71
C ALA A 179 -8.45 11.38 6.57
N ARG A 180 -9.79 11.36 6.51
CA ARG A 180 -10.64 12.55 6.65
C ARG A 180 -11.21 12.65 8.07
N ASN A 181 -11.70 13.83 8.45
CA ASN A 181 -12.39 14.06 9.72
C ASN A 181 -13.91 14.31 9.59
N TYR A 182 -14.47 14.02 8.41
CA TYR A 182 -15.90 13.99 8.09
C TYR A 182 -16.21 12.88 7.07
N THR A 183 -17.49 12.51 6.96
CA THR A 183 -17.99 11.47 6.04
C THR A 183 -18.68 12.03 4.81
N GLU A 184 -19.45 13.11 4.94
CA GLU A 184 -20.21 13.67 3.84
C GLU A 184 -19.29 14.39 2.86
N ILE A 185 -19.08 13.78 1.69
CA ILE A 185 -18.29 14.34 0.60
C ILE A 185 -19.24 14.80 -0.51
N GLU A 186 -19.21 16.09 -0.84
CA GLU A 186 -19.94 16.62 -2.00
C GLU A 186 -19.14 16.38 -3.29
N GLY A 187 -19.68 15.56 -4.21
CA GLY A 187 -19.04 15.25 -5.48
C GLY A 187 -18.15 14.00 -5.44
N ASP A 188 -17.15 13.94 -6.31
CA ASP A 188 -16.21 12.80 -6.37
C ASP A 188 -15.14 12.95 -5.27
N PRO A 189 -14.98 11.97 -4.35
CA PRO A 189 -13.96 11.97 -3.31
C PRO A 189 -12.53 12.16 -3.78
N LEU A 190 -12.25 11.90 -5.06
CA LEU A 190 -10.94 12.16 -5.66
C LEU A 190 -10.58 13.65 -5.69
N TYR A 191 -11.56 14.54 -5.84
CA TYR A 191 -11.35 15.99 -5.93
C TYR A 191 -11.51 16.71 -4.58
N ASP A 192 -11.97 16.02 -3.55
CA ASP A 192 -12.00 16.52 -2.18
C ASP A 192 -10.58 16.55 -1.59
N PRO A 193 -10.04 17.72 -1.21
CA PRO A 193 -8.64 17.88 -0.83
C PRO A 193 -8.35 17.55 0.64
N ASN A 194 -9.35 17.16 1.45
CA ASN A 194 -9.21 17.14 2.92
C ASN A 194 -8.82 15.76 3.48
N ARG A 195 -8.04 14.99 2.71
CA ARG A 195 -7.30 13.84 3.27
C ARG A 195 -6.03 14.37 3.91
N HIS A 196 -5.92 14.22 5.23
CA HIS A 196 -4.79 14.72 6.01
C HIS A 196 -3.84 13.59 6.37
N THR A 197 -2.53 13.83 6.23
CA THR A 197 -1.49 12.88 6.68
C THR A 197 -1.46 12.81 8.20
N ARG A 198 -1.37 11.61 8.75
CA ARG A 198 -1.37 11.30 10.18
C ARG A 198 -0.30 10.26 10.47
N LEU A 199 0.17 10.25 11.71
CA LEU A 199 1.21 9.33 12.18
C LEU A 199 0.77 8.67 13.49
N LYS A 200 1.12 7.40 13.67
CA LYS A 200 1.03 6.72 14.96
C LYS A 200 2.08 5.62 15.06
N ARG A 201 2.52 5.29 16.27
CA ARG A 201 3.37 4.12 16.48
C ARG A 201 2.61 2.83 16.14
N VAL A 202 3.31 1.86 15.56
CA VAL A 202 2.85 0.49 15.40
C VAL A 202 3.12 -0.25 16.72
N ARG A 203 2.15 -1.04 17.18
CA ARG A 203 2.36 -1.98 18.27
C ARG A 203 2.49 -3.36 17.67
N TRP A 204 3.20 -4.25 18.36
CA TRP A 204 3.38 -5.64 17.94
C TRP A 204 2.83 -6.54 19.04
N ASP A 205 2.00 -7.51 18.67
CA ASP A 205 1.42 -8.45 19.63
C ASP A 205 2.42 -9.58 19.98
N GLU A 206 2.04 -10.44 20.94
CA GLU A 206 2.89 -11.54 21.40
C GLU A 206 3.23 -12.59 20.31
N ASN A 207 2.45 -12.62 19.21
CA ASN A 207 2.68 -13.50 18.07
C ASN A 207 3.52 -12.82 16.96
N GLY A 208 3.96 -11.59 17.18
CA GLY A 208 4.70 -10.79 16.21
C GLY A 208 3.83 -10.21 15.10
N MET A 209 2.50 -10.13 15.27
CA MET A 209 1.59 -9.49 14.33
C MET A 209 1.46 -7.99 14.63
N PRO A 210 1.27 -7.14 13.61
CA PRO A 210 1.07 -5.71 13.84
C PRO A 210 -0.32 -5.44 14.42
N ASP A 211 -0.36 -4.71 15.52
CA ASP A 211 -1.57 -4.10 16.07
C ASP A 211 -1.59 -2.60 15.73
N PHE A 212 -2.30 -2.28 14.65
CA PHE A 212 -2.49 -0.90 14.23
C PHE A 212 -3.51 -0.14 15.09
N GLY A 213 -4.29 -0.81 15.94
CA GLY A 213 -5.35 -0.19 16.75
C GLY A 213 -6.37 0.57 15.89
N VAL A 214 -6.83 1.71 16.40
CA VAL A 214 -7.73 2.63 15.69
C VAL A 214 -7.02 3.94 15.35
N PRO A 215 -7.45 4.68 14.31
CA PRO A 215 -6.97 6.04 14.07
C PRO A 215 -7.25 6.92 15.28
N PRO A 216 -6.25 7.57 15.91
CA PRO A 216 -6.46 8.43 17.08
C PRO A 216 -7.34 9.64 16.76
N ALA A 217 -8.02 10.23 17.74
CA ALA A 217 -8.69 11.52 17.54
C ALA A 217 -7.68 12.63 17.22
N ASP A 218 -8.14 13.73 16.62
CA ASP A 218 -7.30 14.92 16.47
C ASP A 218 -7.00 15.50 17.87
N THR A 219 -5.74 15.86 18.12
CA THR A 219 -5.35 16.55 19.35
C THR A 219 -5.87 17.98 19.32
N ILE A 220 -6.60 18.37 20.36
CA ILE A 220 -7.06 19.76 20.61
C ILE A 220 -5.87 20.62 21.02
#